data_AF-A0A0S7ZU30-F1
#
_entry.id   AF-A0A0S7ZU30-F1
#
_cell.length_a   1.000
_cell.length_b   1.000
_cell.length_c   1.000
_cell.angle_alpha   90.00
_cell.angle_beta   90.00
_cell.angle_gamma   90.00
#
_symmetry.space_group_name_H-M   'P 1'
#
loop_
_entity.id
_entity.type
_entity.pdbx_description
1 polymer ?
#
loop_
_entity_poly.entity_id
_entity_poly.type
_entity_poly.pdbx_seq_one_letter_code
_entity_poly.pdbx_strand_id
1 'polypeptide(L)'
;MERVTGIGGVFFKSPDPESLRESYAEHLGVTPGSDGSVAFEWRGKNEPERVGYTVWAPFKHDTSHFDPNRGREHMRRGSLKRAINWAAALAVVSASAAPAPAQTVSEMLDADVAPGAATLWYLGHAGWAVKTRSRLLIFDYWESHEPPRNASLANGFIDAAEIAGQRTIVFVTHQHGDHYDPKIFHWADSIGNITYVFGWNVTTDRPVVRMLGLRQTRQIDGVVVATINHEFDNVAEVAFMVEVDGLVIYHSGDHGTVTDDPNPVFIDNIDYLSSLGKRIDIAFVSTFGRIGGGMVNAGDRYTIEKLSPKSLFPMHHGDNEDLYERFAHEIENDGLKTAVHYADGRGDCFTYVAGRVRKN
;
A
#
# COMPACT_ATOMS: atom_id res chain seq x y z
N MET A 1 6.90 -27.10 -26.40
CA MET A 1 6.94 -26.62 -25.00
C MET A 1 5.56 -26.82 -24.40
N GLU A 2 5.46 -27.59 -23.33
CA GLU A 2 4.22 -27.69 -22.55
C GLU A 2 4.02 -26.36 -21.80
N ARG A 3 2.80 -25.83 -21.84
CA ARG A 3 2.44 -24.57 -21.16
C ARG A 3 1.27 -24.84 -20.24
N VAL A 4 1.27 -24.19 -19.07
CA VAL A 4 0.12 -24.20 -18.16
C VAL A 4 -1.03 -23.47 -18.84
N THR A 5 -2.19 -24.13 -18.94
CA THR A 5 -3.36 -23.61 -19.65
C THR A 5 -4.46 -23.07 -18.73
N GLY A 6 -4.29 -23.25 -17.41
CA GLY A 6 -5.22 -22.81 -16.37
C GLY A 6 -4.92 -23.48 -15.02
N ILE A 7 -5.67 -23.12 -13.98
CA ILE A 7 -5.62 -23.73 -12.65
C ILE A 7 -6.80 -24.70 -12.54
N GLY A 8 -6.54 -25.98 -12.24
CA GLY A 8 -7.60 -26.99 -12.11
C GLY A 8 -8.41 -26.85 -10.82
N GLY A 9 -7.74 -26.54 -9.71
CA GLY A 9 -8.41 -26.25 -8.45
C GLY A 9 -7.46 -25.84 -7.33
N VAL A 10 -8.04 -25.22 -6.30
CA VAL A 10 -7.42 -24.81 -5.05
C VAL A 10 -8.12 -25.57 -3.92
N PHE A 11 -7.33 -26.40 -3.24
CA PHE A 11 -7.80 -27.33 -2.22
C PHE A 11 -7.00 -27.13 -0.95
N PHE A 12 -7.67 -26.89 0.18
CA PHE A 12 -6.99 -26.58 1.43
C PHE A 12 -7.77 -27.11 2.63
N LYS A 13 -7.08 -27.21 3.76
CA LYS A 13 -7.66 -27.66 5.03
C LYS A 13 -8.16 -26.46 5.83
N SER A 14 -9.34 -26.58 6.43
CA SER A 14 -9.92 -25.63 7.37
C SER A 14 -10.33 -26.37 8.65
N PRO A 15 -10.08 -25.81 9.85
CA PRO A 15 -10.66 -26.31 11.10
C PRO A 15 -12.19 -26.36 11.05
N ASP A 16 -12.80 -25.39 10.36
CA ASP A 16 -14.24 -25.29 10.16
C ASP A 16 -14.55 -24.93 8.69
N PRO A 17 -14.67 -25.92 7.80
CA PRO A 17 -14.97 -25.67 6.40
C PRO A 17 -16.44 -25.27 6.17
N GLU A 18 -17.34 -25.49 7.12
CA GLU A 18 -18.76 -25.12 6.97
C GLU A 18 -18.93 -23.62 7.20
N SER A 19 -18.47 -23.08 8.33
CA SER A 19 -18.52 -21.64 8.60
C SER A 19 -17.79 -20.82 7.54
N LEU A 20 -16.66 -21.34 7.02
CA LEU A 20 -15.92 -20.66 5.96
C LEU A 20 -16.70 -20.59 4.65
N ARG A 21 -17.45 -21.65 4.30
CA ARG A 21 -18.32 -21.67 3.12
C ARG A 21 -19.50 -20.71 3.26
N GLU A 22 -20.09 -20.62 4.44
CA GLU A 22 -21.16 -19.67 4.74
C GLU A 22 -20.66 -18.23 4.58
N SER A 23 -19.47 -17.93 5.13
CA SER A 23 -18.81 -16.63 4.97
C SER A 23 -18.52 -16.28 3.50
N TYR A 24 -18.09 -17.25 2.68
CA TYR A 24 -17.94 -17.05 1.23
C TYR A 24 -19.26 -16.80 0.52
N ALA A 25 -20.33 -17.49 0.90
CA ALA A 25 -21.65 -17.26 0.32
C ALA A 25 -22.18 -15.85 0.69
N GLU A 26 -22.01 -15.44 1.95
CA GLU A 26 -22.50 -14.16 2.47
C GLU A 26 -21.72 -12.96 1.91
N HIS A 27 -20.39 -13.02 1.96
CA HIS A 27 -19.57 -11.84 1.65
C HIS A 27 -19.04 -11.82 0.22
N LEU A 28 -18.88 -12.98 -0.41
CA LEU A 28 -18.35 -13.07 -1.77
C LEU A 28 -19.43 -13.46 -2.80
N GLY A 29 -20.65 -13.78 -2.34
CA GLY A 29 -21.73 -14.26 -3.21
C GLY A 29 -21.44 -15.64 -3.82
N VAL A 30 -20.49 -16.38 -3.27
CA VAL A 30 -20.02 -17.64 -3.82
C VAL A 30 -20.72 -18.80 -3.13
N THR A 31 -21.73 -19.38 -3.78
CA THR A 31 -22.51 -20.48 -3.19
C THR A 31 -21.84 -21.83 -3.49
N PRO A 32 -21.47 -22.62 -2.47
CA PRO A 32 -20.92 -23.95 -2.68
C PRO A 32 -21.99 -24.93 -3.21
N GLY A 33 -21.56 -25.88 -4.04
CA GLY A 33 -22.36 -27.01 -4.45
C GLY A 33 -22.59 -28.02 -3.32
N SER A 34 -23.35 -29.07 -3.61
CA SER A 34 -23.71 -30.11 -2.62
C SER A 34 -22.50 -30.88 -2.05
N ASP A 35 -21.36 -30.86 -2.73
CA ASP A 35 -20.11 -31.46 -2.27
C ASP A 35 -19.23 -30.47 -1.46
N GLY A 36 -19.72 -29.26 -1.25
CA GLY A 36 -19.03 -28.20 -0.52
C GLY A 36 -17.95 -27.48 -1.33
N SER A 37 -17.84 -27.76 -2.63
CA SER A 37 -16.92 -27.09 -3.54
C SER A 37 -17.60 -26.01 -4.37
N VAL A 38 -16.82 -25.08 -4.90
CA VAL A 38 -17.27 -24.05 -5.85
C VAL A 38 -16.51 -24.25 -7.15
N ALA A 39 -17.20 -24.24 -8.29
CA ALA A 39 -16.56 -24.22 -9.59
C ALA A 39 -16.66 -22.83 -10.22
N PHE A 40 -15.53 -22.16 -10.39
CA PHE A 40 -15.45 -20.89 -11.12
C PHE A 40 -15.24 -21.17 -12.61
N GLU A 41 -16.21 -20.80 -13.44
CA GLU A 41 -16.06 -20.81 -14.89
C GLU A 41 -15.19 -19.64 -15.34
N TRP A 42 -14.23 -19.90 -16.23
CA TRP A 42 -13.41 -18.87 -16.87
C TRP A 42 -13.17 -19.18 -18.34
N ARG A 43 -12.75 -18.16 -19.12
CA ARG A 43 -12.45 -18.29 -20.55
C ARG A 43 -11.03 -17.82 -20.83
N GLY A 44 -10.38 -18.47 -21.80
CA GLY A 44 -9.02 -18.09 -22.19
C GLY A 44 -9.00 -16.72 -22.87
N LYS A 45 -8.10 -15.82 -22.43
CA LYS A 45 -7.93 -14.48 -23.03
C LYS A 45 -7.75 -14.50 -24.56
N ASN A 46 -7.00 -15.48 -25.06
CA ASN A 46 -6.70 -15.64 -26.49
C ASN A 46 -7.57 -16.71 -27.18
N GLU A 47 -8.38 -17.45 -26.41
CA GLU A 47 -9.23 -18.55 -26.88
C GLU A 47 -10.56 -18.52 -26.10
N PRO A 48 -11.44 -17.52 -26.35
CA PRO A 48 -12.65 -17.30 -25.55
C PRO A 48 -13.70 -18.42 -25.68
N GLU A 49 -13.64 -19.20 -26.76
CA GLU A 49 -14.45 -20.41 -26.95
C GLU A 49 -14.06 -21.55 -25.99
N ARG A 50 -12.83 -21.49 -25.45
CA ARG A 50 -12.35 -22.49 -24.49
C ARG A 50 -12.81 -22.10 -23.09
N VAL A 51 -13.80 -22.85 -22.60
CA VAL A 51 -14.26 -22.78 -21.22
C VAL A 51 -13.35 -23.63 -20.33
N GLY A 52 -12.83 -23.01 -19.28
CA GLY A 52 -12.10 -23.65 -18.19
C GLY A 52 -12.85 -23.52 -16.87
N TYR A 53 -12.44 -24.33 -15.90
CA TYR A 53 -13.01 -24.32 -14.56
C TYR A 53 -11.88 -24.37 -13.53
N THR A 54 -12.03 -23.61 -12.45
CA THR A 54 -11.21 -23.72 -11.25
C THR A 54 -12.11 -24.17 -10.10
N VAL A 55 -11.80 -25.33 -9.51
CA VAL A 55 -12.52 -25.81 -8.31
C VAL A 55 -11.91 -25.20 -7.06
N TRP A 56 -12.71 -24.64 -6.17
CA TRP A 56 -12.32 -24.12 -4.87
C TRP A 56 -13.00 -24.93 -3.78
N ALA A 57 -12.24 -25.66 -2.97
CA ALA A 57 -12.84 -26.50 -1.93
C ALA A 57 -12.05 -26.51 -0.62
N PRO A 58 -12.64 -25.99 0.49
CA PRO A 58 -12.13 -26.23 1.82
C PRO A 58 -12.51 -27.64 2.30
N PHE A 59 -11.54 -28.33 2.90
CA PHE A 59 -11.71 -29.65 3.51
C PHE A 59 -11.57 -29.56 5.03
N LYS A 60 -12.13 -30.55 5.74
CA LYS A 60 -11.88 -30.70 7.18
C LYS A 60 -10.38 -30.84 7.46
N HIS A 61 -9.93 -30.22 8.54
CA HIS A 61 -8.52 -30.23 8.95
C HIS A 61 -7.92 -31.64 9.08
N ASP A 62 -8.71 -32.58 9.59
CA ASP A 62 -8.36 -33.98 9.77
C ASP A 62 -8.54 -34.86 8.51
N THR A 63 -8.87 -34.26 7.36
CA THR A 63 -9.06 -35.03 6.12
C THR A 63 -7.80 -35.81 5.72
N SER A 64 -8.02 -37.03 5.24
CA SER A 64 -6.99 -37.86 4.60
C SER A 64 -6.87 -37.60 3.10
N HIS A 65 -7.61 -36.62 2.55
CA HIS A 65 -7.62 -36.33 1.10
C HIS A 65 -6.24 -35.93 0.55
N PHE A 66 -5.39 -35.34 1.41
CA PHE A 66 -4.03 -34.90 1.06
C PHE A 66 -2.95 -35.91 1.49
N ASP A 67 -3.32 -37.13 1.90
CA ASP A 67 -2.34 -38.14 2.30
C ASP A 67 -1.53 -38.62 1.07
N PRO A 68 -0.20 -38.41 1.04
CA PRO A 68 0.65 -38.80 -0.09
C PRO A 68 0.62 -40.30 -0.39
N ASN A 69 0.22 -41.15 0.57
CA ASN A 69 0.11 -42.60 0.38
C ASN A 69 -1.22 -43.02 -0.27
N ARG A 70 -2.30 -42.23 -0.15
CA ARG A 70 -3.59 -42.47 -0.82
C ARG A 70 -3.63 -41.96 -2.27
N GLY A 71 -2.81 -40.96 -2.60
CA GLY A 71 -2.74 -40.38 -3.94
C GLY A 71 -2.35 -41.38 -5.06
N ARG A 72 -1.71 -42.51 -4.72
CA ARG A 72 -1.31 -43.54 -5.69
C ARG A 72 -2.45 -44.47 -6.12
N GLU A 73 -3.51 -44.60 -5.33
CA GLU A 73 -4.59 -45.57 -5.62
C GLU A 73 -5.57 -45.06 -6.70
N HIS A 74 -5.75 -43.74 -6.81
CA HIS A 74 -6.60 -43.13 -7.85
C HIS A 74 -5.95 -43.11 -9.24
N MET A 75 -4.65 -43.43 -9.35
CA MET A 75 -3.92 -43.48 -10.63
C MET A 75 -4.10 -44.79 -11.43
N ARG A 76 -4.72 -45.84 -10.86
CA ARG A 76 -4.70 -47.20 -11.45
C ARG A 76 -5.99 -47.73 -12.05
N ARG A 77 -7.08 -46.96 -12.13
CA ARG A 77 -8.27 -47.37 -12.91
C ARG A 77 -8.55 -46.35 -14.00
N GLY A 78 -8.04 -46.66 -15.19
CA GLY A 78 -8.09 -45.78 -16.34
C GLY A 78 -9.47 -45.69 -17.00
N SER A 79 -9.79 -44.49 -17.48
CA SER A 79 -10.29 -44.31 -18.84
C SER A 79 -10.21 -42.82 -19.25
N LEU A 80 -9.50 -42.57 -20.35
CA LEU A 80 -9.60 -41.42 -21.27
C LEU A 80 -9.15 -40.02 -20.83
N LYS A 81 -8.02 -39.61 -21.43
CA LYS A 81 -7.80 -38.35 -22.17
C LYS A 81 -8.61 -37.13 -21.69
N ARG A 82 -8.08 -36.43 -20.68
CA ARG A 82 -8.03 -34.96 -20.59
C ARG A 82 -7.01 -34.63 -19.50
N ALA A 83 -5.93 -33.95 -19.88
CA ALA A 83 -4.88 -33.54 -18.97
C ALA A 83 -5.47 -32.54 -17.96
N ILE A 84 -5.62 -32.98 -16.71
CA ILE A 84 -5.79 -32.10 -15.56
C ILE A 84 -4.42 -32.09 -14.87
N ASN A 85 -3.69 -30.98 -15.04
CA ASN A 85 -2.49 -30.72 -14.26
C ASN A 85 -2.91 -30.48 -12.80
N TRP A 86 -2.54 -31.39 -11.92
CA TRP A 86 -2.67 -31.23 -10.48
C TRP A 86 -1.42 -30.51 -9.96
N ALA A 87 -1.55 -29.24 -9.59
CA ALA A 87 -0.63 -28.57 -8.66
C ALA A 87 -1.40 -28.39 -7.34
N ALA A 88 -1.14 -29.26 -6.37
CA ALA A 88 -1.63 -29.05 -5.01
C ALA A 88 -0.69 -28.07 -4.30
N ALA A 89 -1.12 -26.83 -4.12
CA ALA A 89 -0.48 -25.91 -3.18
C ALA A 89 -1.00 -26.26 -1.77
N LEU A 90 -0.15 -26.88 -0.94
CA LEU A 90 -0.45 -27.07 0.48
C LEU A 90 -0.19 -25.74 1.20
N ALA A 91 -1.23 -24.96 1.47
CA ALA A 91 -1.17 -23.88 2.45
C ALA A 91 -1.53 -24.44 3.83
N VAL A 92 -0.56 -24.49 4.75
CA VAL A 92 -0.84 -24.71 6.18
C VAL A 92 -1.18 -23.36 6.77
N VAL A 93 -2.47 -23.07 6.92
CA VAL A 93 -2.93 -21.93 7.74
C VAL A 93 -2.95 -22.42 9.18
N SER A 94 -1.90 -22.13 9.94
CA SER A 94 -1.98 -22.21 11.40
C SER A 94 -2.93 -21.12 11.86
N ALA A 95 -4.09 -21.50 12.40
CA ALA A 95 -4.98 -20.57 13.07
C ALA A 95 -4.24 -19.97 14.28
N SER A 96 -3.70 -18.77 14.12
CA SER A 96 -3.53 -17.88 15.27
C SER A 96 -4.93 -17.62 15.84
N ALA A 97 -4.99 -17.35 17.14
CA ALA A 97 -6.23 -16.96 17.81
C ALA A 97 -7.02 -15.99 16.93
N ALA A 98 -8.35 -16.18 16.85
CA ALA A 98 -9.22 -15.29 16.09
C ALA A 98 -8.79 -13.84 16.37
N PRO A 99 -8.38 -13.08 15.34
CA PRO A 99 -7.95 -11.70 15.56
C PRO A 99 -9.08 -10.99 16.30
N ALA A 100 -8.72 -10.15 17.27
CA ALA A 100 -9.68 -9.21 17.83
C ALA A 100 -10.40 -8.53 16.66
N PRO A 101 -11.72 -8.24 16.75
CA PRO A 101 -12.44 -7.61 15.65
C PRO A 101 -11.65 -6.40 15.17
N ALA A 102 -11.37 -6.36 13.87
CA ALA A 102 -10.63 -5.26 13.27
C ALA A 102 -11.35 -3.95 13.61
N GLN A 103 -10.61 -2.99 14.17
CA GLN A 103 -11.17 -1.68 14.47
C GLN A 103 -11.73 -1.08 13.19
N THR A 104 -12.89 -0.45 13.28
CA THR A 104 -13.45 0.32 12.18
C THR A 104 -12.61 1.57 11.92
N VAL A 105 -12.65 2.13 10.71
CA VAL A 105 -11.95 3.39 10.39
C VAL A 105 -12.38 4.51 11.34
N SER A 106 -13.69 4.61 11.63
CA SER A 106 -14.21 5.60 12.58
C SER A 106 -13.55 5.46 13.96
N GLU A 107 -13.45 4.24 14.50
CA GLU A 107 -12.78 4.00 15.78
C GLU A 107 -11.29 4.37 15.72
N MET A 108 -10.61 4.10 14.60
CA MET A 108 -9.19 4.47 14.42
C MET A 108 -9.00 5.99 14.28
N LEU A 109 -9.93 6.70 13.64
CA LEU A 109 -9.91 8.16 13.49
C LEU A 109 -10.23 8.87 14.83
N ASP A 110 -11.08 8.26 15.66
CA ASP A 110 -11.46 8.79 16.98
C ASP A 110 -10.51 8.36 18.10
N ALA A 111 -9.59 7.43 17.83
CA ALA A 111 -8.65 6.92 18.82
C ALA A 111 -7.74 8.03 19.38
N ASP A 112 -7.47 7.97 20.69
CA ASP A 112 -6.45 8.79 21.34
C ASP A 112 -5.06 8.25 20.99
N VAL A 113 -4.43 8.86 19.99
CA VAL A 113 -3.10 8.47 19.52
C VAL A 113 -2.03 9.11 20.41
N ALA A 114 -1.17 8.29 21.00
CA ALA A 114 -0.07 8.77 21.83
C ALA A 114 0.93 9.65 21.03
N PRO A 115 1.63 10.61 21.67
CA PRO A 115 2.73 11.32 21.02
C PRO A 115 3.78 10.36 20.45
N GLY A 116 4.26 10.61 19.23
CA GLY A 116 5.20 9.72 18.54
C GLY A 116 4.59 8.42 17.99
N ALA A 117 3.25 8.32 17.94
CA ALA A 117 2.52 7.22 17.33
C ALA A 117 1.62 7.73 16.18
N ALA A 118 1.29 6.84 15.25
CA ALA A 118 0.40 7.13 14.13
C ALA A 118 -0.34 5.90 13.63
N THR A 119 -1.50 6.13 12.99
CA THR A 119 -2.15 5.15 12.10
C THR A 119 -1.99 5.63 10.66
N LEU A 120 -1.57 4.74 9.77
CA LEU A 120 -1.30 5.05 8.38
C LEU A 120 -2.24 4.24 7.48
N TRP A 121 -2.75 4.84 6.42
CA TRP A 121 -3.47 4.13 5.35
C TRP A 121 -2.81 4.40 4.01
N TYR A 122 -2.61 3.34 3.25
CA TYR A 122 -2.17 3.47 1.87
C TYR A 122 -3.36 3.84 0.99
N LEU A 123 -3.25 4.98 0.30
CA LEU A 123 -4.29 5.50 -0.60
C LEU A 123 -3.99 5.19 -2.07
N GLY A 124 -2.99 4.36 -2.35
CA GLY A 124 -2.58 3.99 -3.71
C GLY A 124 -1.52 4.92 -4.30
N HIS A 125 -0.71 4.37 -5.20
CA HIS A 125 0.40 5.06 -5.86
C HIS A 125 1.35 5.77 -4.86
N ALA A 126 1.34 7.10 -4.77
CA ALA A 126 2.10 7.92 -3.80
C ALA A 126 1.22 8.45 -2.64
N GLY A 127 -0.06 8.11 -2.63
CA GLY A 127 -1.03 8.61 -1.68
C GLY A 127 -0.96 7.92 -0.31
N TRP A 128 -0.89 8.71 0.76
CA TRP A 128 -0.89 8.22 2.13
C TRP A 128 -1.73 9.09 3.06
N ALA A 129 -2.53 8.48 3.92
CA ALA A 129 -3.15 9.16 5.06
C ALA A 129 -2.40 8.78 6.34
N VAL A 130 -2.17 9.75 7.22
CA VAL A 130 -1.49 9.57 8.51
C VAL A 130 -2.28 10.27 9.60
N LYS A 131 -2.96 9.49 10.45
CA LYS A 131 -3.60 9.98 11.67
C LYS A 131 -2.57 10.03 12.80
N THR A 132 -2.30 11.22 13.30
CA THR A 132 -1.49 11.47 14.49
C THR A 132 -2.38 11.87 15.66
N ARG A 133 -1.79 12.22 16.81
CA ARG A 133 -2.54 12.70 17.99
C ARG A 133 -3.47 13.87 17.66
N SER A 134 -2.97 14.88 16.94
CA SER A 134 -3.69 16.14 16.74
C SER A 134 -4.11 16.41 15.29
N ARG A 135 -3.67 15.58 14.33
CA ARG A 135 -3.89 15.81 12.89
C ARG A 135 -4.29 14.55 12.13
N LEU A 136 -4.97 14.75 11.01
CA LEU A 136 -4.98 13.82 9.89
C LEU A 136 -4.18 14.47 8.76
N LEU A 137 -3.06 13.86 8.36
CA LEU A 137 -2.27 14.31 7.24
C LEU A 137 -2.61 13.46 6.03
N ILE A 138 -2.79 14.06 4.86
CA ILE A 138 -3.01 13.35 3.60
C ILE A 138 -1.95 13.84 2.62
N PHE A 139 -1.21 12.93 2.02
CA PHE A 139 -0.17 13.23 1.03
C PHE A 139 -0.60 12.71 -0.33
N ASP A 140 -0.34 13.50 -1.37
CA ASP A 140 -0.40 13.13 -2.79
C ASP A 140 -1.60 12.25 -3.17
N TYR A 141 -2.79 12.66 -2.73
CA TYR A 141 -4.01 11.90 -3.01
C TYR A 141 -4.38 11.96 -4.49
N TRP A 142 -4.51 10.77 -5.08
CA TRP A 142 -4.93 10.56 -6.45
C TRP A 142 -5.78 9.30 -6.61
N GLU A 143 -6.79 9.38 -7.46
CA GLU A 143 -7.66 8.26 -7.82
C GLU A 143 -7.24 7.70 -9.18
N SER A 144 -6.53 6.56 -9.18
CA SER A 144 -6.11 5.87 -10.41
C SER A 144 -7.30 5.26 -11.17
N HIS A 145 -8.41 5.06 -10.48
CA HIS A 145 -9.66 4.51 -11.01
C HIS A 145 -10.85 5.07 -10.22
N GLU A 146 -12.05 4.87 -10.77
CA GLU A 146 -13.28 5.34 -10.14
C GLU A 146 -13.42 4.74 -8.72
N PRO A 147 -13.72 5.56 -7.72
CA PRO A 147 -13.85 5.09 -6.34
C PRO A 147 -15.05 4.13 -6.21
N PRO A 148 -14.98 3.14 -5.29
CA PRO A 148 -16.13 2.29 -4.99
C PRO A 148 -17.27 3.12 -4.41
N ARG A 149 -18.51 2.59 -4.49
CA ARG A 149 -19.71 3.26 -3.95
C ARG A 149 -19.60 3.62 -2.46
N ASN A 150 -18.86 2.81 -1.71
CA ASN A 150 -18.56 2.98 -0.30
C ASN A 150 -17.08 3.34 -0.11
N ALA A 151 -16.63 4.41 -0.79
CA ALA A 151 -15.29 4.97 -0.59
C ALA A 151 -15.01 5.21 0.91
N SER A 152 -13.85 4.78 1.37
CA SER A 152 -13.40 4.92 2.77
C SER A 152 -11.89 4.70 2.87
N LEU A 153 -11.28 5.16 3.97
CA LEU A 153 -9.86 4.87 4.20
C LEU A 153 -9.58 3.35 4.23
N ALA A 154 -10.56 2.53 4.60
CA ALA A 154 -10.45 1.06 4.60
C ALA A 154 -10.28 0.45 3.19
N ASN A 155 -10.63 1.18 2.12
CA ASN A 155 -10.39 0.76 0.74
C ASN A 155 -9.48 1.74 -0.01
N GLY A 156 -8.78 2.62 0.71
CA GLY A 156 -7.77 3.52 0.16
C GLY A 156 -8.36 4.69 -0.63
N PHE A 157 -9.60 5.06 -0.34
CA PHE A 157 -10.26 6.26 -0.87
C PHE A 157 -10.65 7.20 0.27
N ILE A 158 -11.02 8.42 -0.06
CA ILE A 158 -11.48 9.39 0.94
C ILE A 158 -12.95 9.73 0.71
N ASP A 159 -13.77 9.39 1.69
CA ASP A 159 -15.07 10.03 1.89
C ASP A 159 -14.91 11.21 2.85
N ALA A 160 -15.25 12.41 2.39
CA ALA A 160 -15.14 13.62 3.19
C ALA A 160 -16.04 13.60 4.44
N ALA A 161 -17.15 12.84 4.41
CA ALA A 161 -18.01 12.64 5.57
C ALA A 161 -17.35 11.73 6.62
N GLU A 162 -16.61 10.70 6.19
CA GLU A 162 -15.88 9.78 7.08
C GLU A 162 -14.81 10.50 7.91
N ILE A 163 -14.10 11.44 7.29
CA ILE A 163 -13.07 12.24 7.96
C ILE A 163 -13.58 13.59 8.48
N ALA A 164 -14.90 13.81 8.48
CA ALA A 164 -15.50 15.03 9.01
C ALA A 164 -15.21 15.16 10.51
N GLY A 165 -14.78 16.35 10.95
CA GLY A 165 -14.39 16.61 12.33
C GLY A 165 -12.90 16.39 12.63
N GLN A 166 -12.16 15.73 11.73
CA GLN A 166 -10.70 15.65 11.82
C GLN A 166 -10.06 17.01 11.51
N ARG A 167 -8.89 17.27 12.10
CA ARG A 167 -8.07 18.44 11.78
C ARG A 167 -7.10 18.08 10.65
N THR A 168 -7.52 18.34 9.43
CA THR A 168 -6.88 17.76 8.24
C THR A 168 -5.88 18.71 7.60
N ILE A 169 -4.69 18.21 7.23
CA ILE A 169 -3.75 18.92 6.37
C ILE A 169 -3.47 18.05 5.14
N VAL A 170 -3.77 18.58 3.95
CA VAL A 170 -3.50 17.90 2.69
C VAL A 170 -2.24 18.50 2.06
N PHE A 171 -1.25 17.65 1.82
CA PHE A 171 0.00 17.97 1.18
C PHE A 171 -0.03 17.46 -0.25
N VAL A 172 0.39 18.32 -1.17
CA VAL A 172 0.56 17.92 -2.56
C VAL A 172 1.92 18.39 -3.04
N THR A 173 2.76 17.45 -3.46
CA THR A 173 4.17 17.68 -3.76
C THR A 173 4.36 18.45 -5.06
N HIS A 174 3.67 18.05 -6.14
CA HIS A 174 3.82 18.63 -7.46
C HIS A 174 2.61 18.38 -8.38
N GLN A 175 2.64 18.94 -9.59
CA GLN A 175 1.46 19.04 -10.47
C GLN A 175 1.19 17.80 -11.36
N HIS A 176 2.00 16.75 -11.30
CA HIS A 176 1.71 15.55 -12.10
C HIS A 176 0.37 14.92 -11.66
N GLY A 177 -0.35 14.38 -12.65
CA GLY A 177 -1.73 13.96 -12.48
C GLY A 177 -1.91 12.75 -11.57
N ASP A 178 -0.84 12.02 -11.29
CA ASP A 178 -0.75 10.86 -10.40
C ASP A 178 -0.41 11.21 -8.94
N HIS A 179 -0.16 12.48 -8.65
CA HIS A 179 0.07 13.00 -7.29
C HIS A 179 -1.07 13.88 -6.78
N TYR A 180 -2.04 14.20 -7.64
CA TYR A 180 -3.00 15.25 -7.36
C TYR A 180 -4.32 15.05 -8.09
N ASP A 181 -5.41 14.99 -7.30
CA ASP A 181 -6.77 15.12 -7.81
C ASP A 181 -7.41 16.45 -7.39
N PRO A 182 -7.86 17.33 -8.30
CA PRO A 182 -8.57 18.56 -7.96
C PRO A 182 -9.82 18.38 -7.09
N LYS A 183 -10.42 17.19 -7.07
CA LYS A 183 -11.59 16.89 -6.23
C LYS A 183 -11.32 17.07 -4.74
N ILE A 184 -10.06 17.03 -4.30
CA ILE A 184 -9.71 17.24 -2.89
C ILE A 184 -10.27 18.57 -2.36
N PHE A 185 -10.43 19.58 -3.22
CA PHE A 185 -10.97 20.88 -2.83
C PHE A 185 -12.44 20.83 -2.43
N HIS A 186 -13.22 19.84 -2.86
CA HIS A 186 -14.61 19.64 -2.44
C HIS A 186 -14.70 19.13 -0.99
N TRP A 187 -13.64 18.51 -0.45
CA TRP A 187 -13.64 18.04 0.94
C TRP A 187 -13.80 19.18 1.95
N ALA A 188 -13.36 20.39 1.59
CA ALA A 188 -13.53 21.58 2.42
C ALA A 188 -15.00 21.90 2.73
N ASP A 189 -15.93 21.47 1.88
CA ASP A 189 -17.36 21.71 2.08
C ASP A 189 -17.95 20.79 3.17
N SER A 190 -17.27 19.69 3.51
CA SER A 190 -17.73 18.72 4.52
C SER A 190 -16.89 18.74 5.82
N ILE A 191 -15.57 18.94 5.72
CA ILE A 191 -14.66 18.78 6.88
C ILE A 191 -14.57 20.06 7.72
N GLY A 192 -14.68 21.24 7.10
CA GLY A 192 -14.61 22.56 7.75
C GLY A 192 -13.22 22.96 8.32
N ASN A 193 -12.39 22.01 8.75
CA ASN A 193 -11.05 22.24 9.33
C ASN A 193 -9.98 21.53 8.49
N ILE A 194 -9.79 22.04 7.27
CA ILE A 194 -8.85 21.51 6.30
C ILE A 194 -7.91 22.62 5.82
N THR A 195 -6.61 22.31 5.80
CA THR A 195 -5.57 23.18 5.26
C THR A 195 -4.87 22.47 4.10
N TYR A 196 -4.72 23.14 2.97
CA TYR A 196 -4.00 22.59 1.83
C TYR A 196 -2.61 23.22 1.71
N VAL A 197 -1.59 22.38 1.53
CA VAL A 197 -0.19 22.76 1.40
C VAL A 197 0.34 22.24 0.06
N PHE A 198 0.75 23.14 -0.82
CA PHE A 198 1.17 22.81 -2.18
C PHE A 198 2.64 23.16 -2.42
N GLY A 199 3.38 22.24 -3.03
CA GLY A 199 4.76 22.44 -3.49
C GLY A 199 4.87 23.27 -4.78
N TRP A 200 3.76 23.49 -5.49
CA TRP A 200 3.71 24.27 -6.71
C TRP A 200 2.61 25.34 -6.67
N ASN A 201 2.57 26.16 -7.72
CA ASN A 201 1.60 27.23 -7.82
C ASN A 201 0.26 26.74 -8.38
N VAL A 202 -0.51 26.01 -7.56
CA VAL A 202 -1.85 25.54 -7.93
C VAL A 202 -2.80 26.71 -8.19
N THR A 203 -3.63 26.58 -9.23
CA THR A 203 -4.73 27.51 -9.52
C THR A 203 -6.00 27.01 -8.85
N THR A 204 -6.55 27.80 -7.92
CA THR A 204 -7.74 27.45 -7.14
C THR A 204 -8.30 28.70 -6.44
N ASP A 205 -9.60 28.68 -6.18
CA ASP A 205 -10.28 29.71 -5.40
C ASP A 205 -10.27 29.39 -3.89
N ARG A 206 -9.81 28.19 -3.50
CA ARG A 206 -9.66 27.80 -2.09
C ARG A 206 -8.38 28.40 -1.50
N PRO A 207 -8.36 28.73 -0.19
CA PRO A 207 -7.14 29.14 0.48
C PRO A 207 -6.15 27.97 0.54
N VAL A 208 -4.90 28.23 0.14
CA VAL A 208 -3.81 27.24 0.14
C VAL A 208 -2.51 27.89 0.62
N VAL A 209 -1.66 27.10 1.28
CA VAL A 209 -0.28 27.47 1.61
C VAL A 209 0.64 26.97 0.50
N ARG A 210 1.38 27.87 -0.15
CA ARG A 210 2.33 27.52 -1.20
C ARG A 210 3.77 27.51 -0.66
N MET A 211 4.47 26.39 -0.86
CA MET A 211 5.85 26.14 -0.41
C MET A 211 6.86 26.28 -1.56
N LEU A 212 6.83 27.42 -2.27
CA LEU A 212 7.57 27.63 -3.53
C LEU A 212 9.05 28.01 -3.32
N GLY A 213 9.46 28.30 -2.07
CA GLY A 213 10.84 28.69 -1.79
C GLY A 213 11.77 27.49 -1.80
N LEU A 214 13.02 27.71 -2.22
CA LEU A 214 14.09 26.73 -2.07
C LEU A 214 14.29 26.42 -0.57
N ARG A 215 14.19 25.14 -0.20
CA ARG A 215 14.43 24.64 1.17
C ARG A 215 13.63 25.41 2.22
N GLN A 216 12.36 25.66 1.91
CA GLN A 216 11.51 26.48 2.74
C GLN A 216 11.06 25.72 3.99
N THR A 217 11.08 26.40 5.14
CA THR A 217 10.47 25.90 6.39
C THR A 217 9.35 26.84 6.83
N ARG A 218 8.19 26.30 7.22
CA ARG A 218 7.07 27.06 7.77
C ARG A 218 6.37 26.32 8.91
N GLN A 219 5.76 27.09 9.82
CA GLN A 219 4.79 26.61 10.79
C GLN A 219 3.40 26.71 10.16
N ILE A 220 2.68 25.60 10.04
CA ILE A 220 1.35 25.50 9.43
C ILE A 220 0.47 24.73 10.40
N ASP A 221 -0.48 25.39 11.04
CA ASP A 221 -1.40 24.78 12.00
C ASP A 221 -0.70 23.88 13.04
N GLY A 222 0.34 24.37 13.70
CA GLY A 222 1.06 23.62 14.74
C GLY A 222 1.88 22.43 14.20
N VAL A 223 2.10 22.37 12.89
CA VAL A 223 2.98 21.43 12.21
C VAL A 223 4.15 22.20 11.61
N VAL A 224 5.38 21.69 11.74
CA VAL A 224 6.55 22.26 11.05
C VAL A 224 6.70 21.54 9.72
N VAL A 225 6.72 22.30 8.62
CA VAL A 225 6.86 21.75 7.27
C VAL A 225 8.12 22.34 6.65
N ALA A 226 9.08 21.50 6.34
CA ALA A 226 10.28 21.81 5.57
C ALA A 226 10.21 21.16 4.18
N THR A 227 10.85 21.76 3.18
CA THR A 227 10.94 21.20 1.84
C THR A 227 12.38 20.98 1.39
N ILE A 228 12.55 20.08 0.43
CA ILE A 228 13.63 20.13 -0.56
C ILE A 228 12.98 20.25 -1.94
N ASN A 229 13.76 20.68 -2.94
CA ASN A 229 13.22 21.01 -4.25
C ASN A 229 14.01 20.27 -5.32
N HIS A 230 13.31 19.75 -6.32
CA HIS A 230 13.94 19.23 -7.52
C HIS A 230 13.04 19.50 -8.72
N GLU A 231 13.55 19.17 -9.90
CA GLU A 231 12.80 19.30 -11.13
C GLU A 231 12.89 17.99 -11.89
N PHE A 232 11.74 17.49 -12.32
CA PHE A 232 11.62 16.33 -13.19
C PHE A 232 10.64 16.67 -14.32
N ASP A 233 11.01 16.32 -15.55
CA ASP A 233 10.27 16.67 -16.77
C ASP A 233 9.78 18.14 -16.85
N ASN A 234 10.63 19.09 -16.44
CA ASN A 234 10.33 20.53 -16.38
C ASN A 234 9.20 20.91 -15.40
N VAL A 235 8.86 20.01 -14.48
CA VAL A 235 7.94 20.27 -13.38
C VAL A 235 8.76 20.52 -12.12
N ALA A 236 8.50 21.65 -11.47
CA ALA A 236 9.07 21.94 -10.17
C ALA A 236 8.35 21.11 -9.10
N GLU A 237 9.12 20.41 -8.28
CA GLU A 237 8.62 19.46 -7.31
C GLU A 237 9.26 19.67 -5.95
N VAL A 238 8.52 19.30 -4.91
CA VAL A 238 9.04 19.32 -3.54
C VAL A 238 8.87 17.98 -2.87
N ALA A 239 9.84 17.60 -2.03
CA ALA A 239 9.60 16.63 -0.98
C ALA A 239 9.25 17.37 0.31
N PHE A 240 8.42 16.77 1.16
CA PHE A 240 8.06 17.33 2.46
C PHE A 240 8.75 16.59 3.60
N MET A 241 9.29 17.34 4.56
CA MET A 241 9.61 16.85 5.88
C MET A 241 8.70 17.55 6.90
N VAL A 242 7.92 16.75 7.62
CA VAL A 242 6.81 17.20 8.46
C VAL A 242 7.06 16.79 9.91
N GLU A 243 7.15 17.77 10.81
CA GLU A 243 7.26 17.53 12.26
C GLU A 243 5.90 17.79 12.92
N VAL A 244 5.33 16.76 13.54
CA VAL A 244 4.00 16.79 14.17
C VAL A 244 3.93 15.81 15.34
N ASP A 245 3.39 16.23 16.48
CA ASP A 245 3.10 15.35 17.63
C ASP A 245 4.26 14.44 18.09
N GLY A 246 5.52 14.89 17.92
CA GLY A 246 6.71 14.12 18.25
C GLY A 246 7.18 13.13 17.18
N LEU A 247 6.59 13.17 15.98
CA LEU A 247 7.01 12.45 14.77
C LEU A 247 7.75 13.38 13.82
N VAL A 248 8.71 12.83 13.09
CA VAL A 248 9.25 13.41 11.85
C VAL A 248 8.89 12.49 10.68
N ILE A 249 8.08 12.99 9.74
CA ILE A 249 7.62 12.25 8.57
C ILE A 249 8.27 12.84 7.32
N TYR A 250 8.86 12.00 6.48
CA TYR A 250 9.39 12.39 5.18
C TYR A 250 8.52 11.80 4.07
N HIS A 251 8.11 12.63 3.11
CA HIS A 251 7.40 12.22 1.92
C HIS A 251 8.17 12.74 0.71
N SER A 252 8.77 11.83 -0.08
CA SER A 252 9.67 12.22 -1.15
C SER A 252 8.98 12.97 -2.30
N GLY A 253 7.66 12.78 -2.48
CA GLY A 253 7.07 12.98 -3.81
C GLY A 253 7.91 12.19 -4.80
N ASP A 254 8.23 12.78 -5.95
CA ASP A 254 9.07 12.11 -6.96
C ASP A 254 10.56 12.35 -6.82
N HIS A 255 11.00 12.82 -5.65
CA HIS A 255 12.42 12.95 -5.34
C HIS A 255 13.11 11.58 -5.24
N GLY A 256 13.46 11.04 -6.41
CA GLY A 256 14.09 9.76 -6.66
C GLY A 256 15.03 9.81 -7.85
N THR A 257 15.48 8.63 -8.29
CA THR A 257 16.29 8.47 -9.49
C THR A 257 15.88 7.18 -10.20
N VAL A 258 16.06 7.13 -11.51
CA VAL A 258 15.90 5.91 -12.33
C VAL A 258 17.26 5.29 -12.71
N THR A 259 18.36 5.96 -12.36
CA THR A 259 19.73 5.55 -12.68
C THR A 259 20.50 5.18 -11.42
N ASP A 260 21.53 4.34 -11.59
CA ASP A 260 22.53 4.08 -10.54
C ASP A 260 23.59 5.19 -10.40
N ASP A 261 23.35 6.35 -11.00
CA ASP A 261 24.21 7.53 -10.92
C ASP A 261 23.33 8.76 -10.58
N PRO A 262 22.93 8.90 -9.30
CA PRO A 262 22.06 9.98 -8.87
C PRO A 262 22.71 11.33 -9.15
N ASN A 263 21.95 12.25 -9.73
CA ASN A 263 22.48 13.55 -10.12
C ASN A 263 22.89 14.40 -8.90
N PRO A 264 23.76 15.43 -9.07
CA PRO A 264 24.24 16.23 -7.95
C PRO A 264 23.16 16.98 -7.16
N VAL A 265 22.03 17.34 -7.78
CA VAL A 265 20.92 18.02 -7.10
C VAL A 265 20.21 17.06 -6.14
N PHE A 266 20.00 15.82 -6.57
CA PHE A 266 19.46 14.76 -5.71
C PHE A 266 20.36 14.55 -4.48
N ILE A 267 21.67 14.41 -4.70
CA ILE A 267 22.65 14.21 -3.63
C ILE A 267 22.66 15.39 -2.66
N ASP A 268 22.73 16.62 -3.15
CA ASP A 268 22.72 17.85 -2.34
C ASP A 268 21.44 17.99 -1.51
N ASN A 269 20.29 17.57 -2.04
CA ASN A 269 19.04 17.54 -1.29
C ASN A 269 19.05 16.54 -0.14
N ILE A 270 19.51 15.31 -0.37
CA ILE A 270 19.61 14.30 0.69
C ILE A 270 20.64 14.72 1.74
N ASP A 271 21.78 15.28 1.33
CA ASP A 271 22.79 15.81 2.25
C ASP A 271 22.23 16.98 3.09
N TYR A 272 21.46 17.87 2.47
CA TYR A 272 20.77 18.93 3.19
C TYR A 272 19.79 18.37 4.22
N LEU A 273 18.93 17.41 3.86
CA LEU A 273 18.01 16.77 4.82
C LEU A 273 18.76 16.12 5.98
N SER A 274 19.85 15.40 5.69
CA SER A 274 20.72 14.79 6.71
C SER A 274 21.33 15.87 7.63
N SER A 275 21.74 17.02 7.08
CA SER A 275 22.33 18.12 7.85
C SER A 275 21.37 18.78 8.86
N LEU A 276 20.05 18.61 8.69
CA LEU A 276 19.05 19.11 9.63
C LEU A 276 19.07 18.34 10.98
N GLY A 277 19.79 17.21 11.04
CA GLY A 277 19.98 16.44 12.28
C GLY A 277 18.68 15.84 12.83
N LYS A 278 17.66 15.70 11.98
CA LYS A 278 16.36 15.14 12.34
C LYS A 278 16.42 13.61 12.25
N ARG A 279 15.77 12.94 13.20
CA ARG A 279 15.56 11.49 13.11
C ARG A 279 14.21 11.25 12.46
N ILE A 280 14.20 10.71 11.25
CA ILE A 280 12.98 10.42 10.51
C ILE A 280 12.34 9.16 11.10
N ASP A 281 11.10 9.30 11.55
CA ASP A 281 10.30 8.21 12.09
C ASP A 281 9.68 7.38 10.97
N ILE A 282 9.04 8.05 10.02
CA ILE A 282 8.33 7.44 8.90
C ILE A 282 8.82 8.12 7.61
N ALA A 283 9.25 7.33 6.64
CA ALA A 283 9.63 7.81 5.32
C ALA A 283 8.78 7.12 4.25
N PHE A 284 8.07 7.91 3.44
CA PHE A 284 7.45 7.48 2.19
C PHE A 284 8.40 7.84 1.05
N VAL A 285 8.89 6.84 0.34
CA VAL A 285 9.94 7.01 -0.68
C VAL A 285 9.46 6.44 -2.01
N SER A 286 9.36 7.31 -3.03
CA SER A 286 9.10 6.89 -4.40
C SER A 286 10.25 6.03 -4.90
N THR A 287 9.92 4.84 -5.38
CA THR A 287 10.89 3.91 -5.93
C THR A 287 10.67 3.79 -7.43
N PHE A 288 11.76 3.81 -8.20
CA PHE A 288 11.68 3.77 -9.67
C PHE A 288 12.31 2.51 -10.27
N GLY A 289 12.92 1.66 -9.44
CA GLY A 289 13.69 0.51 -9.88
C GLY A 289 14.98 0.90 -10.62
N ARG A 290 15.61 -0.10 -11.24
CA ARG A 290 16.81 0.06 -12.05
C ARG A 290 16.52 -0.22 -13.52
N ILE A 291 17.10 0.60 -14.39
CA ILE A 291 17.22 0.26 -15.81
C ILE A 291 18.07 -1.01 -15.94
N GLY A 292 17.47 -2.12 -16.37
CA GLY A 292 18.16 -3.41 -16.55
C GLY A 292 17.88 -4.47 -15.47
N GLY A 293 17.04 -4.18 -14.47
CA GLY A 293 16.55 -5.14 -13.49
C GLY A 293 17.03 -4.86 -12.05
N GLY A 294 16.14 -5.09 -11.08
CA GLY A 294 16.30 -4.76 -9.66
C GLY A 294 15.42 -3.58 -9.23
N MET A 295 14.94 -3.61 -8.00
CA MET A 295 14.07 -2.59 -7.43
C MET A 295 14.83 -1.48 -6.70
N VAL A 296 16.02 -1.75 -6.17
CA VAL A 296 16.80 -0.79 -5.38
C VAL A 296 17.93 -0.20 -6.21
N ASN A 297 17.89 1.10 -6.48
CA ASN A 297 18.98 1.81 -7.17
C ASN A 297 19.92 2.56 -6.20
N ALA A 298 20.96 3.18 -6.75
CA ALA A 298 21.95 3.92 -5.95
C ALA A 298 21.37 5.12 -5.18
N GLY A 299 20.33 5.78 -5.68
CA GLY A 299 19.68 6.89 -4.97
C GLY A 299 18.84 6.41 -3.79
N ASP A 300 18.16 5.27 -3.92
CA ASP A 300 17.43 4.63 -2.82
C ASP A 300 18.40 4.28 -1.68
N ARG A 301 19.52 3.62 -2.02
CA ARG A 301 20.58 3.28 -1.05
C ARG A 301 21.12 4.53 -0.37
N TYR A 302 21.48 5.55 -1.15
CA TYR A 302 22.02 6.80 -0.62
C TYR A 302 21.05 7.47 0.36
N THR A 303 19.76 7.53 0.00
CA THR A 303 18.70 8.08 0.85
C THR A 303 18.58 7.30 2.15
N ILE A 304 18.51 5.97 2.07
CA ILE A 304 18.35 5.09 3.22
C ILE A 304 19.54 5.18 4.17
N GLU A 305 20.77 5.17 3.64
CA GLU A 305 21.98 5.27 4.44
C GLU A 305 22.11 6.65 5.11
N LYS A 306 21.91 7.73 4.35
CA LYS A 306 22.10 9.10 4.85
C LYS A 306 21.02 9.57 5.80
N LEU A 307 19.77 9.17 5.57
CA LEU A 307 18.63 9.61 6.37
C LEU A 307 18.29 8.62 7.47
N SER A 308 18.61 7.32 7.29
CA SER A 308 18.40 6.25 8.27
C SER A 308 17.01 6.31 8.94
N PRO A 309 15.89 6.34 8.16
CA PRO A 309 14.57 6.40 8.75
C PRO A 309 14.29 5.15 9.59
N LYS A 310 13.49 5.28 10.66
CA LYS A 310 13.13 4.10 11.49
C LYS A 310 12.26 3.12 10.72
N SER A 311 11.29 3.64 9.98
CA SER A 311 10.38 2.88 9.14
C SER A 311 10.28 3.54 7.77
N LEU A 312 10.49 2.76 6.71
CA LEU A 312 10.35 3.18 5.32
C LEU A 312 9.20 2.44 4.66
N PHE A 313 8.43 3.16 3.86
CA PHE A 313 7.37 2.66 3.01
C PHE A 313 7.67 3.06 1.56
N PRO A 314 7.94 2.10 0.66
CA PRO A 314 8.11 2.40 -0.75
C PRO A 314 6.76 2.75 -1.37
N MET A 315 6.75 3.57 -2.43
CA MET A 315 5.55 4.04 -3.11
C MET A 315 5.82 4.30 -4.61
N HIS A 316 4.83 4.81 -5.36
CA HIS A 316 4.99 5.29 -6.74
C HIS A 316 5.17 4.19 -7.84
N HIS A 317 4.44 3.07 -7.74
CA HIS A 317 4.49 1.98 -8.75
C HIS A 317 3.17 1.75 -9.50
N GLY A 318 2.19 2.65 -9.37
CA GLY A 318 1.00 2.70 -10.23
C GLY A 318 0.23 1.38 -10.29
N ASP A 319 -0.33 0.95 -9.16
CA ASP A 319 -1.09 -0.30 -8.99
C ASP A 319 -0.24 -1.59 -9.23
N ASN A 320 1.09 -1.50 -9.06
CA ASN A 320 2.01 -2.66 -9.03
C ASN A 320 2.64 -2.82 -7.63
N GLU A 321 1.81 -2.97 -6.60
CA GLU A 321 2.22 -3.08 -5.20
C GLU A 321 3.13 -4.30 -4.92
N ASP A 322 3.11 -5.34 -5.76
CA ASP A 322 4.01 -6.49 -5.64
C ASP A 322 5.50 -6.11 -5.76
N LEU A 323 5.78 -4.96 -6.39
CA LEU A 323 7.14 -4.42 -6.49
C LEU A 323 7.66 -3.89 -5.15
N TYR A 324 6.78 -3.50 -4.22
CA TYR A 324 7.17 -3.02 -2.90
C TYR A 324 7.72 -4.13 -2.02
N GLU A 325 7.15 -5.34 -2.11
CA GLU A 325 7.70 -6.53 -1.46
C GLU A 325 9.12 -6.84 -1.99
N ARG A 326 9.30 -6.78 -3.31
CA ARG A 326 10.62 -7.00 -3.93
C ARG A 326 11.64 -5.95 -3.50
N PHE A 327 11.25 -4.68 -3.44
CA PHE A 327 12.09 -3.61 -2.93
C PHE A 327 12.52 -3.90 -1.48
N ALA A 328 11.58 -4.26 -0.61
CA ALA A 328 11.88 -4.59 0.78
C ALA A 328 12.88 -5.75 0.91
N HIS A 329 12.71 -6.82 0.13
CA HIS A 329 13.64 -7.95 0.10
C HIS A 329 15.03 -7.59 -0.42
N GLU A 330 15.13 -6.75 -1.45
CA GLU A 330 16.43 -6.28 -1.94
C GLU A 330 17.16 -5.46 -0.89
N ILE A 331 16.48 -4.53 -0.20
CA ILE A 331 17.05 -3.75 0.91
C ILE A 331 17.54 -4.66 2.05
N GLU A 332 16.77 -5.68 2.41
CA GLU A 332 17.17 -6.66 3.43
C GLU A 332 18.41 -7.46 2.99
N ASN A 333 18.44 -7.93 1.75
CA ASN A 333 19.58 -8.64 1.17
C ASN A 333 20.85 -7.79 1.09
N ASP A 334 20.68 -6.48 0.92
CA ASP A 334 21.77 -5.49 0.95
C ASP A 334 22.30 -5.21 2.36
N GLY A 335 21.64 -5.71 3.41
CA GLY A 335 22.04 -5.54 4.80
C GLY A 335 21.82 -4.12 5.35
N LEU A 336 20.94 -3.35 4.72
CA LEU A 336 20.57 -2.01 5.21
C LEU A 336 19.70 -2.12 6.46
N LYS A 337 19.93 -1.23 7.43
CA LYS A 337 19.34 -1.35 8.79
C LYS A 337 17.91 -0.82 8.93
N THR A 338 17.43 -0.09 7.93
CA THR A 338 16.10 0.52 7.94
C THR A 338 15.04 -0.57 7.80
N ALA A 339 14.03 -0.55 8.68
CA ALA A 339 12.89 -1.44 8.52
C ALA A 339 12.03 -0.96 7.35
N VAL A 340 11.87 -1.81 6.35
CA VAL A 340 10.99 -1.55 5.20
C VAL A 340 9.67 -2.27 5.41
N HIS A 341 8.58 -1.54 5.21
CA HIS A 341 7.21 -2.02 5.30
C HIS A 341 6.50 -1.67 4.00
N TYR A 342 5.57 -2.49 3.53
CA TYR A 342 4.91 -2.26 2.25
C TYR A 342 3.41 -2.55 2.33
N ALA A 343 2.66 -1.81 1.50
CA ALA A 343 1.27 -2.10 1.21
C ALA A 343 1.19 -3.14 0.09
N ASP A 344 0.24 -4.06 0.22
CA ASP A 344 -0.18 -5.02 -0.80
C ASP A 344 -1.30 -4.43 -1.67
N GLY A 345 -2.02 -3.41 -1.16
CA GLY A 345 -3.07 -2.73 -1.91
C GLY A 345 -3.67 -1.53 -1.17
N ARG A 346 -4.45 -0.74 -1.92
CA ARG A 346 -5.23 0.39 -1.39
C ARG A 346 -6.03 -0.02 -0.16
N GLY A 347 -5.99 0.81 0.88
CA GLY A 347 -6.72 0.61 2.14
C GLY A 347 -5.93 -0.13 3.22
N ASP A 348 -4.77 -0.69 2.88
CA ASP A 348 -3.89 -1.29 3.87
C ASP A 348 -3.56 -0.31 4.99
N CYS A 349 -3.79 -0.78 6.21
CA CYS A 349 -3.68 0.02 7.41
C CYS A 349 -2.50 -0.45 8.27
N PHE A 350 -1.76 0.51 8.81
CA PHE A 350 -0.60 0.27 9.64
C PHE A 350 -0.71 1.08 10.92
N THR A 351 -0.24 0.51 12.03
CA THR A 351 -0.03 1.23 13.28
C THR A 351 1.47 1.36 13.52
N TYR A 352 1.93 2.60 13.67
CA TYR A 352 3.30 2.94 14.03
C TYR A 352 3.36 3.38 15.50
N VAL A 353 4.23 2.72 16.29
CA VAL A 353 4.52 3.11 17.67
C VAL A 353 6.02 2.96 17.93
N ALA A 354 6.70 4.07 18.21
CA ALA A 354 8.10 4.09 18.66
C ALA A 354 9.08 3.29 17.76
N GLY A 355 8.94 3.42 16.43
CA GLY A 355 9.80 2.74 15.45
C GLY A 355 9.37 1.32 15.10
N ARG A 356 8.22 0.85 15.61
CA ARG A 356 7.65 -0.44 15.25
C ARG A 356 6.38 -0.23 14.45
N VAL A 357 6.25 -0.97 13.37
CA VAL A 357 5.05 -0.99 12.52
C VAL A 357 4.36 -2.34 12.65
N ARG A 358 3.04 -2.31 12.76
CA ARG A 358 2.17 -3.47 12.64
C ARG A 358 1.16 -3.20 11.53
N LYS A 359 1.05 -4.09 10.56
CA LYS A 359 -0.06 -4.11 9.59
C LYS A 359 -1.31 -4.65 10.29
N ASN A 360 -2.43 -3.94 10.19
CA ASN A 360 -3.66 -4.21 10.96
C ASN A 360 -4.59 -5.21 10.29
#